data_AF-A0A7C7EVY1-F1
#
_entry.id   AF-A0A7C7EVY1-F1
#
_cell.length_a   1.000
_cell.length_b   1.000
_cell.length_c   1.000
_cell.angle_alpha   90.00
_cell.angle_beta   90.00
_cell.angle_gamma   90.00
#
_symmetry.space_group_name_H-M   'P 1'
#
loop_
_entity.id
_entity.type
_entity.pdbx_description
1 polymer ?
#
loop_
_entity_poly.entity_id
_entity_poly.type
_entity_poly.pdbx_seq_one_letter_code
_entity_poly.pdbx_strand_id
1 'polypeptide(L)'
;MTKKIISILLLVCVLFTVTACFGGPTTLNYKYKDADIHETLSDDTTARLKAMFDSKQRYDNKPKSEFDDNVSISIGGRLYDIALNGDTKVKDVAVNKYFNITDEELKEISDIFAKYNAQVPCY
;
A
#
# COMPACT_ATOMS: atom_id res chain seq x y z
N MET A 1 -49.70 -13.57 5.11
CA MET A 1 -48.88 -13.21 3.93
C MET A 1 -48.68 -11.70 4.01
N THR A 2 -47.49 -11.10 3.97
CA THR A 2 -46.26 -11.47 3.28
C THR A 2 -45.11 -10.78 4.02
N LYS A 3 -44.12 -11.57 4.47
CA LYS A 3 -42.78 -11.09 4.87
C LYS A 3 -42.06 -10.58 3.62
N LYS A 4 -41.02 -9.75 3.82
CA LYS A 4 -39.93 -9.39 2.88
C LYS A 4 -40.08 -8.09 2.07
N ILE A 5 -39.99 -6.91 2.69
CA ILE A 5 -39.52 -5.70 1.96
C ILE A 5 -38.47 -4.87 2.74
N ILE A 6 -38.32 -5.07 4.05
CA ILE A 6 -37.49 -4.15 4.86
C ILE A 6 -35.97 -4.46 4.83
N SER A 7 -35.53 -5.59 4.27
CA SER A 7 -34.11 -6.01 4.35
C SER A 7 -33.18 -5.48 3.24
N ILE A 8 -33.67 -4.73 2.24
CA ILE A 8 -32.83 -4.30 1.12
C ILE A 8 -32.35 -2.84 1.27
N LEU A 9 -33.00 -2.03 2.10
CA LEU A 9 -32.63 -0.61 2.27
C LEU A 9 -31.43 -0.38 3.21
N LEU A 10 -30.95 -1.42 3.89
CA LEU A 10 -29.79 -1.35 4.81
C LEU A 10 -28.46 -1.79 4.17
N LEU A 11 -28.48 -2.34 2.95
CA LEU A 11 -27.28 -2.85 2.29
C LEU A 11 -26.58 -1.82 1.38
N VAL A 12 -27.23 -0.69 1.08
CA VAL A 12 -26.68 0.31 0.14
C VAL A 12 -25.92 1.44 0.86
N CYS A 13 -26.11 1.62 2.18
CA CYS A 13 -25.43 2.67 2.94
C CYS A 13 -23.98 2.34 3.36
N VAL A 14 -23.48 1.12 3.10
CA VAL A 14 -22.15 0.69 3.58
C VAL A 14 -21.05 0.87 2.51
N LEU A 15 -21.38 1.25 1.27
CA LEU A 15 -20.39 1.39 0.20
C LEU A 15 -19.83 2.80 -0.03
N PHE A 16 -20.27 3.79 0.75
CA PHE A 16 -19.75 5.16 0.68
C PHE A 16 -19.19 5.61 2.04
N THR A 17 -18.33 4.79 2.62
CA THR A 17 -17.39 5.31 3.63
C THR A 17 -16.32 6.12 2.92
N VAL A 18 -16.60 7.40 2.79
CA VAL A 18 -15.65 8.52 2.84
C VAL A 18 -14.32 8.22 2.17
N THR A 19 -14.27 8.31 0.85
CA THR A 19 -13.00 8.55 0.16
C THR A 19 -12.57 9.96 0.53
N ALA A 20 -11.92 10.11 1.69
CA ALA A 20 -11.07 11.25 1.94
C ALA A 20 -10.10 11.27 0.76
N CYS A 21 -10.32 12.24 -0.13
CA CYS A 21 -9.49 12.46 -1.29
C CYS A 21 -8.13 12.91 -0.75
N PHE A 22 -7.30 11.96 -0.36
CA PHE A 22 -5.85 12.10 -0.36
C PHE A 22 -5.46 12.23 -1.84
N GLY A 23 -5.83 13.35 -2.45
CA GLY A 23 -5.78 13.62 -3.90
C GLY A 23 -4.38 13.99 -4.37
N GLY A 24 -3.37 13.33 -3.81
CA GLY A 24 -2.00 13.42 -4.27
C GLY A 24 -1.67 12.27 -5.23
N PRO A 25 -0.68 12.43 -6.12
CA PRO A 25 -0.21 11.34 -6.96
C PRO A 25 0.30 10.18 -6.10
N THR A 26 0.26 8.97 -6.67
CA THR A 26 1.03 7.86 -6.13
C THR A 26 2.43 7.92 -6.72
N THR A 27 3.46 7.93 -5.88
CA THR A 27 4.85 7.93 -6.32
C THR A 27 5.61 6.74 -5.76
N LEU A 28 6.50 6.20 -6.57
CA LEU A 28 7.54 5.27 -6.14
C LEU A 28 8.80 6.08 -5.86
N ASN A 29 9.36 5.90 -4.67
CA ASN A 29 10.66 6.44 -4.29
C ASN A 29 11.62 5.27 -4.12
N TYR A 30 12.68 5.27 -4.91
CA TYR A 30 13.74 4.28 -4.81
C TYR A 30 15.10 4.95 -4.93
N LYS A 31 15.76 5.11 -3.78
CA LYS A 31 17.13 5.64 -3.70
C LYS A 31 18.03 4.62 -3.02
N TYR A 32 18.69 3.80 -3.83
CA TYR A 32 19.44 2.67 -3.30
C TYR A 32 20.66 2.40 -4.17
N LYS A 33 21.84 2.33 -3.56
CA LYS A 33 23.15 2.31 -4.25
C LYS A 33 23.26 3.49 -5.23
N ASP A 34 23.48 3.21 -6.51
CA ASP A 34 23.66 4.21 -7.58
C ASP A 34 22.35 4.57 -8.29
N ALA A 35 21.21 4.03 -7.86
CA ALA A 35 19.90 4.35 -8.41
C ALA A 35 19.20 5.43 -7.57
N ASP A 36 18.65 6.43 -8.25
CA ASP A 36 17.78 7.47 -7.69
C ASP A 36 16.57 7.61 -8.63
N ILE A 37 15.47 6.95 -8.27
CA ILE A 37 14.25 6.82 -9.07
C ILE A 37 13.10 7.45 -8.27
N HIS A 38 12.44 8.41 -8.89
CA HIS A 38 11.26 9.07 -8.36
C HIS A 38 10.21 9.16 -9.45
N GLU A 39 9.26 8.22 -9.44
CA GLU A 39 8.33 8.02 -10.55
C GLU A 39 6.88 8.12 -10.10
N THR A 40 6.05 8.79 -10.89
CA THR A 40 4.61 8.81 -10.68
C THR A 40 3.99 7.56 -11.29
N LEU A 41 3.22 6.83 -10.49
CA LEU A 41 2.57 5.59 -10.92
C LEU A 41 1.26 5.89 -11.66
N SER A 42 0.94 5.03 -12.65
CA SER A 42 -0.34 5.10 -13.38
C SER A 42 -1.55 4.93 -12.45
N ASP A 43 -2.71 5.46 -12.87
CA ASP A 43 -3.97 5.36 -12.13
C ASP A 43 -4.37 3.92 -11.78
N ASP A 44 -4.20 2.97 -12.72
CA ASP A 44 -4.50 1.55 -12.48
C ASP A 44 -3.62 0.95 -11.37
N THR A 45 -2.33 1.28 -11.39
CA THR A 45 -1.38 0.83 -10.35
C THR A 45 -1.72 1.49 -9.00
N THR A 46 -2.08 2.77 -9.02
CA THR A 46 -2.54 3.52 -7.85
C THR A 46 -3.77 2.87 -7.22
N ALA A 47 -4.79 2.57 -8.01
CA ALA A 47 -6.04 1.97 -7.52
C ALA A 47 -5.79 0.61 -6.85
N ARG A 48 -4.92 -0.23 -7.45
CA ARG A 48 -4.54 -1.53 -6.90
C ARG A 48 -3.79 -1.41 -5.58
N LEU A 49 -2.74 -0.58 -5.52
CA LEU A 49 -1.97 -0.36 -4.29
C LEU A 49 -2.84 0.21 -3.17
N LYS A 50 -3.73 1.15 -3.49
CA LYS A 50 -4.67 1.73 -2.53
C LYS A 50 -5.61 0.66 -1.96
N ALA A 51 -6.24 -0.15 -2.82
CA ALA A 51 -7.11 -1.23 -2.40
C ALA A 51 -6.36 -2.27 -1.53
N MET A 52 -5.14 -2.59 -1.92
CA MET A 52 -4.26 -3.50 -1.17
C MET A 52 -4.00 -2.96 0.24
N PHE A 53 -3.51 -1.72 0.38
CA PHE A 53 -3.05 -1.16 1.66
C PHE A 53 -4.20 -0.72 2.58
N ASP A 54 -5.30 -0.18 2.03
CA ASP A 54 -6.44 0.27 2.84
C ASP A 54 -7.17 -0.90 3.51
N SER A 55 -7.09 -2.11 2.93
CA SER A 55 -7.70 -3.32 3.50
C SER A 55 -6.95 -3.90 4.71
N LYS A 56 -5.72 -3.43 4.98
CA LYS A 56 -4.84 -4.07 5.96
C LYS A 56 -5.07 -3.58 7.38
N GLN A 57 -5.12 -4.54 8.31
CA GLN A 57 -5.10 -4.26 9.74
C GLN A 57 -3.70 -3.84 10.17
N ARG A 58 -3.61 -2.67 10.85
CA ARG A 58 -2.37 -2.11 11.37
C ARG A 58 -2.12 -2.58 12.81
N TYR A 59 -0.85 -2.76 13.16
CA TYR A 59 -0.39 -3.11 14.50
C TYR A 59 0.83 -2.28 14.92
N ASP A 60 1.06 -2.18 16.24
CA ASP A 60 2.07 -1.29 16.83
C ASP A 60 3.44 -1.97 17.05
N ASN A 61 3.46 -3.29 17.23
CA ASN A 61 4.69 -4.03 17.53
C ASN A 61 5.65 -4.00 16.33
N LYS A 62 6.81 -3.37 16.49
CA LYS A 62 7.84 -3.34 15.44
C LYS A 62 8.29 -4.75 15.08
N PRO A 63 8.17 -5.18 13.80
CA PRO A 63 8.68 -6.47 13.36
C PRO A 63 10.22 -6.45 13.31
N LYS A 64 10.84 -7.62 13.22
CA LYS A 64 12.30 -7.77 13.06
C LYS A 64 12.79 -7.48 11.63
N SER A 65 12.01 -6.72 10.87
CA SER A 65 12.30 -6.34 9.48
C SER A 65 13.07 -5.03 9.44
N GLU A 66 13.87 -4.87 8.39
CA GLU A 66 14.55 -3.62 8.09
C GLU A 66 13.68 -2.81 7.13
N PHE A 67 13.63 -1.49 7.35
CA PHE A 67 12.88 -0.53 6.53
C PHE A 67 13.80 0.63 6.20
N ASP A 68 13.69 1.14 4.98
CA ASP A 68 14.40 2.33 4.52
C ASP A 68 13.39 3.22 3.79
N ASP A 69 13.25 4.47 4.25
CA ASP A 69 12.34 5.45 3.63
C ASP A 69 12.72 5.72 2.16
N ASN A 70 13.96 5.40 1.76
CA ASN A 70 14.42 5.43 0.37
C ASN A 70 13.84 4.30 -0.50
N VAL A 71 13.17 3.30 0.07
CA VAL A 71 12.49 2.22 -0.65
C VAL A 71 11.02 2.23 -0.24
N SER A 72 10.27 3.14 -0.84
CA SER A 72 8.92 3.47 -0.38
C SER A 72 7.96 3.77 -1.51
N ILE A 73 6.68 3.69 -1.18
CA ILE A 73 5.56 4.12 -2.03
C ILE A 73 4.83 5.23 -1.28
N SER A 74 4.61 6.37 -1.91
CA SER A 74 3.70 7.40 -1.41
C SER A 74 2.36 7.25 -2.12
N ILE A 75 1.25 7.09 -1.39
CA ILE A 75 -0.10 7.07 -1.96
C ILE A 75 -0.87 8.26 -1.40
N GLY A 76 -1.19 9.23 -2.26
CA GLY A 76 -1.91 10.43 -1.82
C GLY A 76 -1.14 11.24 -0.77
N GLY A 77 0.19 11.24 -0.83
CA GLY A 77 1.08 11.90 0.13
C GLY A 77 1.35 11.11 1.40
N ARG A 78 0.80 9.91 1.55
CA ARG A 78 1.03 9.03 2.69
C ARG A 78 2.11 8.01 2.34
N LEU A 79 3.20 8.00 3.10
CA LEU A 79 4.40 7.20 2.83
C LEU A 79 4.31 5.81 3.45
N TYR A 80 4.68 4.80 2.67
CA TYR A 80 4.72 3.40 3.04
C TYR A 80 6.09 2.80 2.72
N ASP A 81 6.85 2.40 3.74
CA ASP A 81 8.15 1.76 3.55
C ASP A 81 7.94 0.25 3.37
N ILE A 82 8.47 -0.29 2.29
CA ILE A 82 8.44 -1.72 2.04
C ILE A 82 9.59 -2.36 2.81
N ALA A 83 9.33 -3.44 3.54
CA ALA A 83 10.40 -4.14 4.24
C ALA A 83 11.44 -4.66 3.25
N LEU A 84 12.71 -4.55 3.65
CA LEU A 84 13.84 -5.13 2.92
C LEU A 84 13.87 -6.65 3.12
N ASN A 85 14.73 -7.34 2.37
CA ASN A 85 14.95 -8.79 2.44
C ASN A 85 13.75 -9.65 2.03
N GLY A 86 12.84 -9.06 1.24
CA GLY A 86 11.64 -9.77 0.79
C GLY A 86 10.69 -10.15 1.93
N ASP A 87 10.71 -9.43 3.05
CA ASP A 87 9.75 -9.65 4.12
C ASP A 87 8.38 -9.05 3.74
N THR A 88 7.32 -9.70 4.18
CA THR A 88 5.94 -9.35 3.88
C THR A 88 5.37 -8.29 4.83
N LYS A 89 6.20 -7.31 5.19
CA LYS A 89 5.85 -6.23 6.12
C LYS A 89 5.95 -4.88 5.44
N VAL A 90 5.05 -3.99 5.81
CA VAL A 90 5.05 -2.60 5.34
C VAL A 90 4.87 -1.70 6.55
N LYS A 91 5.63 -0.60 6.60
CA LYS A 91 5.51 0.45 7.62
C LYS A 91 4.72 1.61 7.04
N ASP A 92 3.60 1.95 7.66
CA ASP A 92 2.86 3.19 7.42
C ASP A 92 3.53 4.30 8.24
N VAL A 93 4.36 5.10 7.59
CA VAL A 93 5.24 6.09 8.25
C VAL A 93 4.42 7.16 8.96
N ALA A 94 3.29 7.57 8.37
CA ALA A 94 2.47 8.66 8.89
C ALA A 94 1.87 8.37 10.28
N VAL A 95 1.57 7.09 10.57
CA VAL A 95 1.02 6.68 11.88
C VAL A 95 1.97 5.81 12.69
N ASN A 96 3.20 5.57 12.19
CA ASN A 96 4.21 4.71 12.79
C ASN A 96 3.66 3.33 13.18
N LYS A 97 2.92 2.70 12.26
CA LYS A 97 2.36 1.34 12.43
C LYS A 97 2.80 0.45 11.29
N TYR A 98 2.60 -0.85 11.47
CA TYR A 98 2.98 -1.87 10.51
C TYR A 98 1.75 -2.66 10.07
N PHE A 99 1.83 -3.27 8.90
CA PHE A 99 0.86 -4.25 8.45
C PHE A 99 1.53 -5.35 7.63
N ASN A 100 0.83 -6.47 7.50
CA ASN A 100 1.30 -7.60 6.69
C ASN A 100 0.66 -7.55 5.30
N ILE A 101 1.44 -7.95 4.31
CA ILE A 101 0.99 -8.28 2.97
C ILE A 101 1.18 -9.80 2.75
N THR A 102 0.62 -10.35 1.67
CA THR A 102 0.92 -11.74 1.27
C THR A 102 2.17 -11.80 0.39
N ASP A 103 2.68 -13.00 0.13
CA ASP A 103 3.80 -13.19 -0.79
C ASP A 103 3.42 -12.78 -2.22
N GLU A 104 2.18 -13.00 -2.65
CA GLU A 104 1.67 -12.56 -3.95
C GLU A 104 1.60 -11.03 -4.05
N GLU A 105 1.17 -10.37 -2.98
CA GLU A 105 1.14 -8.90 -2.90
C GLU A 105 2.55 -8.32 -2.90
N LEU A 106 3.50 -8.94 -2.19
CA LEU A 106 4.91 -8.57 -2.24
C LEU A 106 5.48 -8.76 -3.66
N LYS A 107 5.11 -9.83 -4.35
CA LYS A 107 5.50 -10.05 -5.74
C LYS A 107 4.92 -8.95 -6.64
N GLU A 108 3.66 -8.58 -6.48
CA GLU A 108 3.03 -7.48 -7.22
C GLU A 108 3.78 -6.16 -7.00
N ILE A 109 4.11 -5.83 -5.75
CA ILE A 109 4.92 -4.65 -5.43
C ILE A 109 6.30 -4.74 -6.09
N SER A 110 6.96 -5.90 -6.03
CA SER A 110 8.26 -6.11 -6.65
C SER A 110 8.22 -5.94 -8.18
N ASP A 111 7.17 -6.43 -8.83
CA ASP A 111 6.94 -6.25 -10.27
C ASP A 111 6.73 -4.76 -10.61
N ILE A 112 6.06 -3.99 -9.74
CA ILE A 112 5.93 -2.53 -9.88
C ILE A 112 7.31 -1.88 -9.80
N PHE A 113 8.13 -2.19 -8.79
CA PHE A 113 9.50 -1.64 -8.69
C PHE A 113 10.33 -1.99 -9.94
N ALA A 114 10.29 -3.24 -10.39
CA ALA A 114 11.04 -3.72 -11.54
C ALA A 114 10.65 -2.98 -12.84
N LYS A 115 9.37 -2.64 -13.02
CA LYS A 115 8.88 -1.86 -14.17
C LYS A 115 9.59 -0.51 -14.31
N TYR A 116 10.06 0.07 -13.21
CA TYR A 116 10.76 1.36 -13.17
C TYR A 116 12.27 1.19 -12.95
N ASN A 117 12.84 0.01 -13.24
CA ASN A 117 14.25 -0.34 -13.02
C ASN A 117 14.71 -0.26 -11.55
N ALA A 118 13.77 -0.37 -10.61
CA ALA A 118 14.05 -0.49 -9.18
C ALA A 118 13.92 -1.95 -8.73
N GLN A 119 14.52 -2.29 -7.59
CA GLN A 119 14.37 -3.62 -6.98
C GLN A 119 14.29 -3.47 -5.46
N VAL A 120 13.26 -4.07 -4.84
CA VAL A 120 13.20 -4.17 -3.38
C VAL A 120 14.48 -4.87 -2.90
N PRO A 121 15.32 -4.20 -2.08
CA PRO A 121 16.59 -4.77 -1.67
C PRO A 121 16.41 -6.10 -0.96
N CYS A 122 17.24 -7.07 -1.35
CA CYS A 122 17.36 -8.38 -0.73
C CYS A 122 18.84 -8.61 -0.41
N TYR A 123 19.18 -8.65 0.88
CA TYR A 123 20.50 -8.94 1.40
C TYR A 123 20.68 -10.44 1.68
#